data_AF-A0A0S8CHV5-F1
#
_entry.id   AF-A0A0S8CHV5-F1
#
_cell.length_a   1.000
_cell.length_b   1.000
_cell.length_c   1.000
_cell.angle_alpha   90.00
_cell.angle_beta   90.00
_cell.angle_gamma   90.00
#
_symmetry.space_group_name_H-M   'P 1'
#
loop_
_entity.id
_entity.type
_entity.pdbx_description
1 polymer ?
#
loop_
_entity_poly.entity_id
_entity_poly.type
_entity_poly.pdbx_seq_one_letter_code
_entity_poly.pdbx_strand_id
1 'polypeptide(L)' 'MLTRKFIGYFTLTIALSSLFIKSGALGYDINDKISIGGILAGAYQFQWVDGDQDQVRGALPFQPEIRFRPTEVDEIFAK' A
#
# COMPACT_ATOMS: atom_id res chain seq x y z
N MET A 1 13.95 -14.85 31.07
CA MET A 1 13.69 -13.42 30.76
C MET A 1 14.01 -13.07 29.30
N LEU A 2 15.08 -13.62 28.71
CA LEU A 2 15.49 -13.39 27.30
C LEU A 2 14.45 -13.86 26.27
N THR A 3 13.81 -15.00 26.51
CA THR A 3 12.79 -15.61 25.62
C THR A 3 11.52 -14.78 25.49
N ARG A 4 11.06 -14.11 26.56
CA ARG A 4 9.89 -13.22 26.51
C ARG A 4 10.13 -11.96 25.66
N LYS A 5 11.35 -11.41 25.72
CA LYS A 5 11.75 -10.25 24.90
C LYS A 5 11.86 -10.64 23.41
N PHE A 6 12.42 -11.81 23.13
CA PHE A 6 12.54 -12.33 21.77
C PHE A 6 11.18 -12.57 21.11
N ILE A 7 10.23 -13.16 21.85
CA ILE A 7 8.84 -13.34 21.38
C ILE A 7 8.17 -11.98 21.13
N GLY A 8 8.38 -11.00 22.01
CA GLY A 8 7.83 -9.64 21.85
C GLY A 8 8.35 -8.90 20.62
N TYR A 9 9.65 -9.00 20.33
CA TYR A 9 10.22 -8.41 19.10
C TYR A 9 9.73 -9.14 17.84
N PHE A 10 9.56 -10.45 17.91
CA PHE A 10 9.04 -11.24 16.80
C PHE A 10 7.59 -10.88 16.47
N THR A 11 6.71 -10.78 17.48
CA THR A 11 5.32 -10.33 17.26
C THR A 11 5.24 -8.88 16.78
N LEU A 12 6.08 -7.98 17.28
CA LEU A 12 6.14 -6.60 16.79
C LEU A 12 6.54 -6.54 15.32
N THR A 13 7.52 -7.35 14.91
CA THR A 13 8.01 -7.38 13.52
C THR A 13 6.93 -7.91 12.57
N ILE A 14 6.19 -8.95 12.97
CA ILE A 14 5.07 -9.49 12.19
C ILE A 14 3.92 -8.48 12.10
N ALA A 15 3.57 -7.82 13.21
CA ALA A 15 2.54 -6.79 13.23
C ALA A 15 2.90 -5.58 12.36
N LEU A 16 4.18 -5.18 12.33
CA LEU A 16 4.64 -4.08 11.49
C LEU A 16 4.67 -4.48 10.01
N SER A 17 5.08 -5.71 9.70
CA SER A 17 5.13 -6.24 8.32
C SER A 17 3.73 -6.39 7.72
N SER A 18 2.72 -6.75 8.51
CA SER A 18 1.35 -6.94 8.03
C SER A 18 0.63 -5.64 7.65
N LEU A 19 1.09 -4.49 8.18
CA LEU A 19 0.57 -3.17 7.81
C LEU A 19 0.92 -2.77 6.35
N PHE A 20 1.98 -3.34 5.77
CA PHE A 20 2.42 -3.01 4.41
C PHE A 20 1.75 -3.85 3.30
N ILE A 21 0.89 -4.82 3.64
CA ILE A 21 0.32 -5.78 2.68
C ILE A 21 -0.87 -5.20 1.87
N LYS A 22 -1.33 -3.97 2.17
CA LYS A 22 -2.59 -3.40 1.64
C LYS A 22 -2.39 -2.36 0.52
N SER A 23 -1.42 -2.53 -0.37
CA SER A 23 -1.36 -1.74 -1.62
C SER A 23 -1.97 -2.53 -2.78
N GLY A 24 -3.05 -2.01 -3.35
CA GLY A 24 -3.66 -2.55 -4.57
C GLY A 24 -3.11 -1.82 -5.78
N ALA A 25 -2.38 -2.53 -6.64
CA ALA A 25 -2.04 -2.03 -7.97
C ALA A 25 -3.09 -2.54 -8.96
N LEU A 26 -3.66 -1.63 -9.75
CA LEU A 26 -4.59 -1.96 -10.82
C LEU A 26 -4.04 -1.42 -12.14
N GLY A 27 -4.23 -2.18 -13.21
CA GLY A 27 -3.80 -1.82 -14.56
C GLY A 27 -4.78 -2.37 -15.60
N TYR A 28 -4.99 -1.60 -16.65
CA TYR A 28 -5.81 -1.96 -17.80
C TYR A 28 -5.11 -1.50 -19.08
N ASP A 29 -4.98 -2.44 -20.03
CA ASP A 29 -4.43 -2.16 -21.35
C ASP A 29 -5.57 -1.66 -22.25
N ILE A 30 -5.45 -0.40 -22.71
CA ILE A 30 -6.40 0.19 -23.66
C ILE A 30 -6.16 -0.42 -25.05
N ASN A 31 -4.89 -0.62 -25.40
CA ASN A 31 -4.42 -1.33 -26.58
C ASN A 31 -2.96 -1.78 -26.36
N ASP A 32 -2.37 -2.41 -27.37
CA ASP A 32 -0.99 -2.94 -27.33
C ASP A 32 0.09 -1.89 -27.00
N LYS A 33 -0.22 -0.60 -27.13
CA LYS A 33 0.72 0.51 -26.94
C LYS A 33 0.39 1.39 -25.73
N ILE A 34 -0.83 1.37 -25.22
CA ILE A 34 -1.27 2.28 -24.15
C ILE A 34 -1.86 1.46 -23.01
N SER A 35 -1.31 1.67 -21.81
CA SER A 35 -1.86 1.13 -20.58
C SER A 35 -2.11 2.24 -19.57
N ILE A 36 -3.21 2.12 -18.84
CA ILE A 36 -3.56 3.00 -17.72
C ILE A 36 -3.63 2.15 -16.45
N GLY A 37 -3.31 2.73 -15.33
CA GLY A 37 -3.37 2.05 -14.06
C GLY A 37 -3.34 3.01 -12.90
N GLY A 38 -3.06 2.46 -11.74
CA GLY A 38 -2.80 3.25 -10.56
C GLY A 38 -2.51 2.38 -9.34
N ILE A 39 -1.89 3.03 -8.37
CA ILE A 39 -1.62 2.47 -7.05
C ILE A 39 -2.61 3.09 -6.07
N LEU A 40 -3.32 2.23 -5.36
CA LEU A 40 -4.18 2.61 -4.25
C LEU A 40 -3.57 2.02 -2.97
N ALA A 41 -3.15 2.88 -2.05
CA ALA A 41 -2.57 2.45 -0.79
C ALA A 41 -3.42 3.02 0.36
N GLY A 42 -3.85 2.16 1.27
CA GLY A 42 -4.61 2.57 2.45
C GLY A 42 -3.75 2.54 3.71
N ALA A 43 -3.74 3.63 4.47
CA ALA A 43 -3.14 3.69 5.80
C ALA A 43 -4.21 4.05 6.83
N TYR A 44 -4.52 3.13 7.73
CA TYR A 44 -5.54 3.32 8.77
C TYR A 44 -4.92 3.07 10.14
N GLN A 45 -5.20 3.97 11.09
CA GLN A 45 -4.79 3.90 12.47
C GLN A 45 -6.03 3.84 13.37
N PHE A 46 -6.05 2.85 14.25
CA PHE A 46 -7.05 2.68 15.30
C PHE A 46 -6.38 3.01 16.62
N GLN A 47 -6.93 3.97 17.37
CA GLN A 47 -6.47 4.28 18.71
C GLN A 47 -7.56 3.89 19.70
N TRP A 48 -7.26 2.94 20.57
CA TRP A 48 -8.09 2.61 21.73
C TRP A 48 -7.74 3.58 22.86
N VAL A 49 -8.68 4.47 23.20
CA VAL A 49 -8.56 5.36 24.35
C VAL A 49 -9.69 5.02 25.31
N ASP A 50 -9.33 4.60 26.52
CA ASP A 50 -10.27 4.29 27.60
C ASP A 50 -10.86 5.63 28.11
N GLY A 51 -11.88 6.14 27.41
CA GLY A 51 -12.49 7.41 27.81
C GLY A 51 -13.44 8.07 26.81
N ASP A 52 -13.31 7.87 25.50
CA ASP A 52 -14.24 8.40 24.51
C ASP A 52 -14.07 7.67 23.17
N GLN A 53 -15.20 7.38 22.51
CA GLN A 53 -15.38 6.74 21.19
C GLN A 53 -14.11 6.43 20.40
N ASP A 54 -13.90 5.14 20.08
CA ASP A 54 -12.86 4.66 19.17
C ASP A 54 -12.79 5.53 17.89
N GLN A 55 -11.79 6.41 17.83
CA GLN A 55 -11.57 7.27 16.67
C GLN A 55 -10.67 6.56 15.66
N VAL A 56 -11.27 6.18 14.53
CA VAL A 56 -10.53 5.70 13.36
C VAL A 56 -10.01 6.91 12.58
N ARG A 57 -8.71 6.97 12.33
CA ARG A 57 -8.08 7.96 11.45
C ARG A 57 -7.35 7.24 10.33
N GLY A 58 -7.37 7.78 9.13
CA GLY A 58 -6.67 7.17 8.01
C GLY A 58 -6.55 8.06 6.79
N ALA A 59 -5.70 7.65 5.87
CA ALA A 59 -5.50 8.26 4.58
C ALA A 59 -5.55 7.19 3.48
N LEU A 60 -6.08 7.56 2.32
CA LEU A 60 -6.15 6.71 1.14
C LEU A 60 -5.52 7.44 -0.06
N PRO A 61 -4.18 7.49 -0.15
CA PRO A 61 -3.51 7.99 -1.34
C PRO A 61 -3.86 7.16 -2.58
N PHE A 62 -4.10 7.88 -3.68
CA PHE A 62 -4.27 7.34 -5.02
C PHE A 62 -3.25 8.00 -5.96
N GLN A 63 -2.50 7.18 -6.69
CA GLN A 63 -1.54 7.63 -7.69
C GLN A 63 -1.93 7.04 -9.05
N PRO A 64 -2.46 7.85 -9.99
CA PRO A 64 -2.76 7.38 -11.34
C PRO A 64 -1.47 7.08 -12.10
N GLU A 65 -1.54 6.16 -13.06
CA GLU A 65 -0.40 5.79 -13.89
C GLU A 65 -0.82 5.71 -15.36
N ILE A 66 -0.02 6.27 -16.27
CA ILE A 66 -0.17 6.10 -17.71
C ILE A 66 1.16 5.69 -18.33
N ARG A 67 1.13 4.66 -19.17
CA ARG A 67 2.29 4.17 -19.91
C ARG A 67 1.96 4.12 -21.40
N PHE A 68 2.89 4.64 -22.20
CA PHE A 68 2.85 4.60 -23.65
C PHE A 68 4.11 3.91 -24.18
N ARG A 69 3.90 2.86 -24.98
CA ARG A 69 4.94 2.02 -25.59
C ARG A 69 4.89 2.20 -27.11
N PRO A 70 5.59 3.20 -27.67
CA PRO A 70 5.59 3.42 -29.12
C PRO A 70 6.24 2.27 -29.89
N THR A 71 7.23 1.60 -29.29
CA THR A 71 7.90 0.39 -29.79
C THR A 71 7.94 -0.67 -28.68
N GLU A 72 8.45 -1.87 -28.98
CA GLU A 72 8.61 -2.94 -27.99
C GLU A 72 9.67 -2.63 -26.91
N VAL A 73 10.61 -1.72 -27.20
CA VAL A 73 11.74 -1.42 -26.31
C VAL A 73 11.63 -0.05 -25.63
N ASP A 74 10.74 0.81 -26.13
CA ASP A 74 10.54 2.16 -25.61
C ASP A 74 9.30 2.25 -24.73
N GLU A 75 9.41 2.92 -23.58
CA GLU A 75 8.26 3.26 -22.73
C GLU A 75 8.37 4.72 -22.24
N ILE A 76 7.26 5.45 -22.36
CA ILE A 76 7.05 6.74 -21.71
C ILE A 76 6.06 6.52 -20.56
N PHE A 77 6.47 6.89 -19.35
CA PHE A 77 5.69 6.68 -18.12
C PHE A 77 5.43 7.99 -17.38
N ALA A 78 4.19 8.22 -16.97
CA ALA A 78 3.79 9.31 -16.09
C ALA A 78 2.92 8.81 -14.94
N LYS A 79 3.07 9.42 -13.76
CA LYS A 79 2.41 9.05 -12.50
C LYS A 79 2.11 10.28 -11.64
#